data_AF-A0A6N6S4M5-F1
#
_entry.id   AF-A0A6N6S4M5-F1
#
_cell.length_a   1.000
_cell.length_b   1.000
_cell.length_c   1.000
_cell.angle_alpha   90.00
_cell.angle_beta   90.00
_cell.angle_gamma   90.00
#
_symmetry.space_group_name_H-M   'P 1'
#
loop_
_entity.id
_entity.type
_entity.pdbx_description
1 polymer ?
#
loop_
_entity_poly.entity_id
_entity_poly.type
_entity_poly.pdbx_seq_one_letter_code
_entity_poly.pdbx_strand_id
1 'polypeptide(L)'
;MDETYTLLKTRSSYATSIKFMDQIDRSHITIVRITEEIEASAKSIFKQFKDKRLSFTDCTSFALINHFDIDAVFAFDEHFRYYSYSHPVEFLR
;
A
#
# COMPACT_ATOMS: atom_id res chain seq x y z
N MET A 1 3.03 4.97 3.12
CA MET A 1 4.10 5.56 3.95
C MET A 1 3.70 5.78 5.40
N ASP A 2 2.54 6.38 5.68
CA ASP A 2 2.06 6.64 7.06
C ASP A 2 2.17 5.41 7.97
N GLU A 3 1.58 4.28 7.55
CA GLU A 3 1.64 3.03 8.31
C GLU A 3 3.07 2.56 8.59
N THR A 4 3.95 2.55 7.58
CA THR A 4 5.35 2.14 7.74
C THR A 4 6.10 3.02 8.73
N TYR A 5 5.96 4.34 8.62
CA TYR A 5 6.63 5.29 9.50
C TYR A 5 6.14 5.16 10.95
N THR A 6 4.82 5.05 11.12
CA THR A 6 4.18 4.87 12.43
C THR A 6 4.54 3.52 13.04
N LEU A 7 4.57 2.44 12.24
CA LEU A 7 4.93 1.10 12.67
C LEU A 7 6.41 1.04 13.12
N LEU A 8 7.33 1.61 12.34
CA LEU A 8 8.76 1.66 12.69
C LEU A 8 8.98 2.43 14.00
N LYS A 9 8.29 3.57 14.17
CA LYS A 9 8.36 4.35 15.41
C LYS A 9 7.83 3.55 16.60
N THR A 10 6.73 2.82 16.41
CA THR A 10 6.02 2.13 17.50
C THR A 10 6.67 0.79 17.88
N ARG A 11 7.18 0.03 16.91
CA ARG A 11 7.73 -1.32 17.11
C ARG A 11 9.25 -1.40 17.11
N SER A 12 9.94 -0.36 16.64
CA SER A 12 11.41 -0.27 16.69
C SER A 12 11.83 0.92 17.53
N SER A 13 12.05 2.09 16.90
CA SER A 13 12.40 3.32 17.60
C SER A 13 12.10 4.54 16.76
N TYR A 14 11.98 5.70 17.43
CA TYR A 14 11.88 6.99 16.75
C TYR A 14 13.04 7.22 15.78
N ALA A 15 14.28 6.95 16.20
CA ALA A 15 15.48 7.13 15.38
C ALA A 15 15.46 6.22 14.12
N THR A 16 14.99 4.98 14.24
CA THR A 16 14.81 4.07 13.10
C THR A 16 13.84 4.66 12.08
N SER A 17 12.71 5.20 12.55
CA SER A 17 11.68 5.80 11.68
C SER A 17 12.22 7.02 10.92
N ILE A 18 12.93 7.94 11.60
CA ILE A 18 13.54 9.12 10.97
C ILE A 18 14.61 8.71 9.94
N LYS A 19 15.50 7.80 10.30
CA LYS A 19 16.54 7.32 9.37
C LYS A 19 15.91 6.70 8.11
N PHE A 20 14.82 5.96 8.25
CA PHE A 20 14.10 5.38 7.12
C PHE A 20 13.44 6.46 6.25
N MET A 21 12.83 7.50 6.84
CA MET A 21 12.32 8.65 6.08
C MET A 21 13.42 9.29 5.23
N ASP A 22 14.58 9.60 5.84
CA ASP A 22 15.72 10.20 5.14
C ASP A 22 16.24 9.31 3.99
N GLN A 23 16.19 7.99 4.16
CA GLN A 23 16.62 7.04 3.12
C GLN A 23 15.64 7.02 1.94
N ILE A 24 14.33 7.06 2.22
CA ILE A 24 13.30 7.12 1.19
C ILE A 24 13.43 8.43 0.40
N ASP A 25 13.61 9.57 1.08
CA ASP A 25 13.74 10.89 0.45
C ASP A 25 14.97 11.00 -0.48
N ARG A 26 16.00 10.17 -0.25
CA ARG A 26 17.22 10.10 -1.08
C ARG A 26 17.20 8.97 -2.10
N SER A 27 16.15 8.15 -2.11
CA SER A 27 16.03 7.00 -3.00
C SER A 27 15.45 7.40 -4.37
N HIS A 28 15.44 6.44 -5.30
CA HIS A 28 14.75 6.58 -6.58
C HIS A 28 13.28 6.12 -6.52
N ILE A 29 12.72 5.95 -5.32
CA ILE A 29 11.34 5.49 -5.13
C ILE A 29 10.40 6.67 -5.34
N THR A 30 9.43 6.50 -6.25
CA THR A 30 8.36 7.48 -6.43
C THR A 30 7.25 7.24 -5.41
N ILE A 31 6.97 8.23 -4.55
CA ILE A 31 5.84 8.18 -3.62
C ILE A 31 4.61 8.76 -4.31
N VAL A 32 3.65 7.91 -4.61
CA VAL A 32 2.36 8.33 -5.17
C VAL A 32 1.44 8.80 -4.05
N ARG A 33 0.79 9.95 -4.27
CA ARG A 33 -0.23 10.49 -3.36
C ARG A 33 -1.59 9.93 -3.73
N ILE A 34 -2.38 9.57 -2.72
CA ILE A 34 -3.77 9.15 -2.90
C ILE A 34 -4.58 10.38 -3.32
N THR A 35 -5.13 10.36 -4.53
CA THR A 35 -6.06 11.37 -5.04
C THR A 35 -7.48 11.06 -4.55
N GLU A 36 -8.41 12.00 -4.72
CA GLU A 36 -9.82 11.78 -4.38
C GLU A 36 -10.43 10.61 -5.16
N GLU A 37 -10.03 10.42 -6.42
CA GLU A 37 -10.47 9.30 -7.25
C GLU A 37 -9.99 7.95 -6.69
N ILE A 38 -8.70 7.85 -6.36
CA ILE A 38 -8.11 6.65 -5.76
C ILE A 38 -8.75 6.37 -4.42
N GLU A 39 -8.99 7.40 -3.59
CA GLU A 39 -9.66 7.25 -2.30
C GLU A 39 -11.10 6.76 -2.45
N ALA A 40 -11.85 7.27 -3.43
CA ALA A 40 -13.21 6.82 -3.72
C ALA A 40 -13.26 5.34 -4.16
N SER A 41 -12.30 4.92 -5.00
CA SER A 41 -12.12 3.52 -5.37
C SER A 41 -11.80 2.65 -4.15
N ALA A 42 -10.84 3.08 -3.32
CA ALA A 42 -10.46 2.39 -2.09
C ALA A 42 -11.64 2.26 -1.11
N LYS A 43 -12.45 3.31 -0.94
CA LYS A 43 -13.69 3.28 -0.13
C LYS A 43 -14.69 2.28 -0.68
N SER A 44 -14.82 2.16 -2.00
CA SER A 44 -15.70 1.19 -2.63
C SER A 44 -15.22 -0.25 -2.38
N ILE A 45 -13.93 -0.50 -2.53
CA ILE A 45 -13.29 -1.78 -2.19
C ILE A 45 -13.51 -2.11 -0.72
N PHE A 46 -13.19 -1.18 0.19
CA PHE A 46 -13.29 -1.38 1.63
C PHE A 46 -14.72 -1.75 2.09
N LYS A 47 -15.74 -1.18 1.45
CA LYS A 47 -17.15 -1.52 1.73
C LYS A 47 -17.57 -2.92 1.27
N GLN A 48 -16.92 -3.47 0.24
CA GLN A 48 -17.26 -4.80 -0.30
C GLN A 48 -16.73 -5.94 0.59
N PHE A 49 -15.59 -5.74 1.27
CA PHE A 49 -14.92 -6.78 2.05
C PHE A 49 -15.34 -6.78 3.53
N LYS A 50 -16.65 -6.89 3.78
CA LYS A 50 -17.22 -6.81 5.14
C LYS A 50 -16.71 -7.87 6.12
N ASP A 51 -16.34 -9.05 5.61
CA ASP A 51 -15.96 -10.22 6.42
C ASP A 51 -14.44 -10.52 6.40
N LYS A 52 -13.64 -9.75 5.65
CA LYS A 52 -12.18 -9.90 5.61
C LYS A 52 -11.51 -8.79 6.42
N ARG A 53 -10.43 -9.12 7.14
CA ARG A 53 -9.60 -8.15 7.87
C ARG A 53 -8.68 -7.38 6.91
N LEU A 54 -9.26 -6.62 5.98
CA LEU A 54 -8.50 -5.66 5.17
C LEU A 54 -8.42 -4.33 5.91
N SER A 55 -7.23 -3.75 5.95
CA SER A 55 -7.08 -2.35 6.34
C SER A 55 -7.50 -1.43 5.19
N PHE A 56 -7.71 -0.15 5.51
CA PHE A 56 -7.92 0.84 4.47
C PHE A 56 -6.62 1.07 3.64
N THR A 57 -5.43 0.88 4.24
CA THR A 57 -4.16 0.92 3.50
C THR A 57 -4.09 -0.16 2.43
N ASP A 58 -4.59 -1.38 2.70
CA ASP A 58 -4.63 -2.45 1.70
C ASP A 58 -5.54 -2.06 0.52
N CYS A 59 -6.72 -1.52 0.83
CA CYS A 59 -7.69 -1.10 -0.18
C CYS A 59 -7.18 0.07 -1.04
N THR A 60 -6.46 1.02 -0.45
CA THR A 60 -5.81 2.10 -1.20
C THR A 60 -4.65 1.59 -2.06
N SER A 61 -3.92 0.58 -1.59
CA SER A 61 -2.88 -0.09 -2.38
C SER A 61 -3.48 -0.83 -3.58
N PHE A 62 -4.56 -1.58 -3.40
CA PHE A 62 -5.27 -2.24 -4.51
C PHE A 62 -5.80 -1.24 -5.55
N ALA A 63 -6.41 -0.15 -5.09
CA ALA A 63 -6.89 0.91 -5.96
C ALA A 63 -5.75 1.55 -6.76
N LEU A 64 -4.60 1.80 -6.14
CA LEU A 64 -3.40 2.32 -6.81
C LEU A 64 -2.87 1.36 -7.88
N ILE A 65 -2.76 0.07 -7.55
CA ILE A 65 -2.27 -0.96 -8.48
C ILE A 65 -3.12 -1.01 -9.74
N ASN A 66 -4.45 -0.98 -9.60
CA ASN A 66 -5.37 -0.94 -10.73
C ASN A 66 -5.32 0.40 -11.49
N HIS A 67 -5.25 1.54 -10.78
CA HIS A 67 -5.31 2.86 -11.42
C HIS A 67 -4.07 3.16 -12.27
N PHE A 68 -2.90 2.67 -11.86
CA PHE A 68 -1.63 2.89 -12.55
C PHE A 68 -1.18 1.71 -13.41
N ASP A 69 -2.01 0.68 -13.57
CA ASP A 69 -1.67 -0.57 -14.26
C ASP A 69 -0.30 -1.12 -13.78
N ILE A 70 -0.11 -1.23 -12.46
CA ILE A 70 1.15 -1.72 -11.89
C ILE A 70 1.24 -3.23 -12.10
N ASP A 71 2.20 -3.66 -12.91
CA ASP A 71 2.36 -5.07 -13.31
C ASP A 71 3.02 -5.95 -12.22
N ALA A 72 3.68 -5.36 -11.22
CA ALA A 72 4.40 -6.11 -10.20
C ALA A 72 4.29 -5.49 -8.80
N VAL A 73 4.11 -6.35 -7.79
CA VAL A 73 3.93 -5.97 -6.39
C VAL A 73 4.90 -6.75 -5.50
N PHE A 74 5.62 -6.03 -4.64
CA PHE A 74 6.39 -6.60 -3.54
C PHE A 74 5.64 -6.39 -2.23
N ALA A 75 5.04 -7.46 -1.70
CA ALA A 75 4.29 -7.44 -0.45
C ALA A 75 4.38 -8.80 0.25
N PHE A 76 4.43 -8.76 1.58
CA PHE A 76 4.40 -9.97 2.42
C PHE A 76 2.99 -10.45 2.76
N ASP A 77 1.98 -9.59 2.57
CA ASP A 77 0.59 -9.90 2.88
C ASP A 77 -0.07 -10.68 1.73
N GLU A 78 -0.65 -11.84 2.06
CA GLU A 78 -1.36 -12.68 1.09
C GLU A 78 -2.64 -12.03 0.56
N HIS A 79 -3.22 -11.04 1.25
CA HIS A 79 -4.40 -10.31 0.79
C HIS A 79 -4.22 -9.76 -0.63
N PHE A 80 -3.00 -9.32 -0.97
CA PHE A 80 -2.66 -8.82 -2.29
C PHE A 80 -2.79 -9.88 -3.39
N ARG A 81 -2.65 -11.18 -3.07
CA ARG A 81 -2.77 -12.28 -4.02
C ARG A 81 -4.22 -12.71 -4.27
N TYR A 82 -5.10 -12.48 -3.29
CA TYR A 82 -6.50 -12.90 -3.37
C TYR A 82 -7.44 -11.80 -3.87
N TYR A 83 -6.95 -10.57 -3.97
CA TYR A 83 -7.69 -9.47 -4.60
C TYR A 83 -7.69 -9.63 -6.12
N SER A 84 -8.79 -9.28 -6.77
CA SER A 84 -8.94 -9.35 -8.23
C SER A 84 -8.59 -8.02 -8.87
N TYR A 85 -7.50 -8.00 -9.65
CA TYR A 85 -7.05 -6.83 -10.41
C TYR A 85 -7.64 -6.81 -11.83
N SER A 86 -7.67 -5.64 -12.46
CA SER A 86 -8.17 -5.46 -13.84
C SER A 86 -7.19 -5.99 -14.91
N HIS A 87 -5.97 -6.30 -14.50
CA HIS A 87 -4.84 -6.72 -15.32
C HIS A 87 -3.99 -7.77 -14.58
N PRO A 88 -3.09 -8.50 -15.25
CA PRO A 88 -2.17 -9.41 -14.59
C PRO A 88 -1.20 -8.68 -13.65
N VAL A 89 -0.98 -9.22 -12.45
CA VAL A 89 -0.04 -8.67 -11.46
C VAL A 89 0.91 -9.76 -10.99
N GLU A 90 2.22 -9.54 -11.16
CA GLU A 90 3.29 -10.39 -10.65
C GLU A 90 3.57 -10.09 -9.17
N PHE A 91 3.75 -11.14 -8.36
CA PHE A 91 4.08 -11.00 -6.94
C PHE A 91 5.55 -11.33 -6.69
N LEU A 92 6.35 -10.29 -6.49
CA LEU A 92 7.77 -10.38 -6.18
C LEU A 92 7.96 -10.88 -4.74
N ARG A 93 8.98 -11.72 -4.51
CA ARG A 93 9.37 -12.26 -3.21
C ARG A 93 10.81 -11.92 -2.87
#